data_AF-A0A7Y2NS99-F1
#
_entry.id   AF-A0A7Y2NS99-F1
#
_cell.length_a   1.000
_cell.length_b   1.000
_cell.length_c   1.000
_cell.angle_alpha   90.00
_cell.angle_beta   90.00
_cell.angle_gamma   90.00
#
_symmetry.space_group_name_H-M   'P 1'
#
loop_
_entity.id
_entity.type
_entity.pdbx_description
1 polymer ?
#
loop_
_entity_poly.entity_id
_entity_poly.type
_entity_poly.pdbx_seq_one_letter_code
_entity_poly.pdbx_strand_id
1 'polypeptide(L)'
;MDWTRAIDAYCERTDASYWSEPVNAVTNAAFLIAAIIMWRRTFGAGRILAAILFIIGIGSWLFHTHATAWAATADTVPILIFVLVYIFLANRDFWRWPVWIAGLGALAYVPFSAALMPVFGSLPFFEKSSFYWPLPVLIFLYALLLSRRIPVLARNLAIGAAILCVSLTARSLDDTLCTAFPVGSHWL
;
A
#
# COMPACT_ATOMS: atom_id res chain seq x y z
N MET A 1 -5.89 -5.87 -23.95
CA MET A 1 -5.48 -6.50 -22.67
C MET A 1 -6.46 -7.61 -22.37
N ASP A 2 -5.97 -8.77 -21.96
CA ASP A 2 -6.81 -9.84 -21.43
C ASP A 2 -7.14 -9.53 -19.96
N TRP A 3 -8.29 -8.86 -19.75
CA TRP A 3 -8.74 -8.41 -18.44
C TRP A 3 -9.18 -9.55 -17.51
N THR A 4 -9.54 -10.70 -18.09
CA THR A 4 -10.01 -11.90 -17.39
C THR A 4 -8.89 -12.89 -17.11
N ARG A 5 -7.66 -12.62 -17.58
CA ARG A 5 -6.48 -13.42 -17.28
C ARG A 5 -6.34 -13.61 -15.77
N ALA A 6 -6.25 -14.87 -15.35
CA ALA A 6 -6.00 -15.24 -13.97
C ALA A 6 -4.59 -14.82 -13.51
N ILE A 7 -4.48 -14.49 -12.23
CA ILE A 7 -3.26 -14.11 -11.53
C ILE A 7 -3.14 -15.04 -10.33
N ASP A 8 -2.06 -15.78 -10.27
CA ASP A 8 -1.67 -16.57 -9.10
C ASP A 8 -0.38 -15.96 -8.56
N ALA A 9 -0.45 -15.42 -7.35
CA ALA A 9 0.60 -14.58 -6.78
C ALA A 9 0.87 -14.83 -5.29
N TYR A 10 0.04 -15.61 -4.59
CA TYR A 10 0.12 -15.78 -3.15
C TYR A 10 -0.11 -17.24 -2.76
N CYS A 11 0.57 -17.66 -1.70
CA CYS A 11 0.56 -19.04 -1.24
C CYS A 11 -0.80 -19.62 -0.90
N GLU A 12 -1.69 -18.78 -0.38
CA GLU A 12 -3.02 -19.24 0.04
C GLU A 12 -3.83 -19.78 -1.15
N ARG A 13 -3.62 -19.22 -2.36
CA ARG A 13 -4.33 -19.65 -3.56
C ARG A 13 -3.82 -21.00 -4.02
N THR A 14 -4.75 -21.96 -4.13
CA THR A 14 -4.46 -23.31 -4.61
C THR A 14 -5.24 -23.68 -5.87
N ASP A 15 -6.24 -22.87 -6.23
CA ASP A 15 -7.08 -23.06 -7.41
C ASP A 15 -7.76 -21.74 -7.88
N ALA A 16 -8.59 -21.85 -8.91
CA ALA A 16 -9.36 -20.75 -9.47
C ALA A 16 -10.70 -20.50 -8.76
N SER A 17 -10.95 -21.12 -7.60
CA SER A 17 -12.21 -20.93 -6.88
C SER A 17 -12.27 -19.56 -6.20
N TYR A 18 -13.51 -19.07 -6.00
CA TYR A 18 -13.78 -17.75 -5.41
C TYR A 18 -13.19 -17.61 -3.99
N TRP A 19 -13.11 -18.71 -3.24
CA TRP A 19 -12.63 -18.74 -1.87
C TRP A 19 -11.27 -19.42 -1.74
N SER A 20 -10.42 -19.34 -2.77
CA SER A 20 -9.06 -19.89 -2.69
C SER A 20 -8.16 -19.07 -1.76
N GLU A 21 -8.49 -17.80 -1.47
CA GLU A 21 -7.72 -16.95 -0.55
C GLU A 21 -8.62 -16.33 0.56
N PRO A 22 -9.23 -17.15 1.43
CA PRO A 22 -10.21 -16.67 2.39
C PRO A 22 -9.61 -15.78 3.47
N VAL A 23 -8.40 -16.07 3.95
CA VAL A 23 -7.72 -15.26 4.98
C VAL A 23 -7.32 -13.92 4.38
N ASN A 24 -6.65 -13.91 3.23
CA ASN A 24 -6.32 -12.65 2.55
C ASN A 24 -7.58 -11.82 2.25
N ALA A 25 -8.66 -12.45 1.77
CA ALA A 25 -9.92 -11.73 1.51
C ALA A 25 -10.52 -11.13 2.80
N VAL A 26 -10.59 -11.89 3.89
CA VAL A 26 -11.21 -11.42 5.14
C VAL A 26 -10.39 -10.36 5.86
N THR A 27 -9.06 -10.46 5.86
CA THR A 27 -8.21 -9.47 6.55
C THR A 27 -8.33 -8.06 5.93
N ASN A 28 -8.72 -7.97 4.66
CA ASN A 28 -9.04 -6.69 4.01
C ASN A 28 -10.21 -5.92 4.64
N ALA A 29 -11.05 -6.57 5.45
CA ALA A 29 -12.04 -5.89 6.27
C ALA A 29 -11.40 -4.85 7.22
N ALA A 30 -10.13 -5.02 7.59
CA ALA A 30 -9.39 -4.04 8.38
C ALA A 30 -9.33 -2.66 7.70
N PHE A 31 -9.18 -2.60 6.37
CA PHE A 31 -9.21 -1.33 5.63
C PHE A 31 -10.57 -0.67 5.69
N LEU A 32 -11.65 -1.44 5.55
CA LEU A 32 -13.02 -0.93 5.62
C LEU A 32 -13.33 -0.39 7.03
N ILE A 33 -12.96 -1.15 8.06
CA ILE A 33 -13.13 -0.76 9.46
C ILE A 33 -12.34 0.51 9.77
N ALA A 34 -11.05 0.55 9.39
CA ALA A 34 -10.21 1.73 9.57
C ALA A 34 -10.76 2.95 8.84
N ALA A 35 -11.20 2.79 7.59
CA ALA A 35 -11.82 3.85 6.80
C ALA A 35 -13.07 4.42 7.49
N ILE A 36 -13.98 3.56 7.96
CA ILE A 36 -15.20 3.96 8.66
C ILE A 36 -14.89 4.70 9.97
N ILE A 37 -13.92 4.21 10.75
CA ILE A 37 -13.49 4.86 11.99
C ILE A 37 -12.89 6.24 11.68
N MET A 38 -11.99 6.32 10.70
CA MET A 38 -11.31 7.56 10.35
C MET A 38 -12.23 8.56 9.67
N TRP A 39 -13.23 8.11 8.91
CA TRP A 39 -14.28 8.97 8.34
C TRP A 39 -15.03 9.76 9.43
N ARG A 40 -15.32 9.10 10.57
CA ARG A 40 -15.97 9.74 11.73
C ARG A 40 -15.02 10.64 12.52
N ARG A 41 -13.72 10.32 12.54
CA ARG A 41 -12.71 11.05 13.31
C ARG A 41 -12.05 12.21 12.56
N THR A 42 -12.25 12.30 11.25
CA THR A 42 -11.59 13.30 10.39
C THR A 42 -12.59 14.14 9.62
N PHE A 43 -12.10 15.25 9.09
CA PHE A 43 -12.83 16.19 8.26
C PHE A 43 -11.95 16.61 7.06
N GLY A 44 -12.56 17.26 6.07
CA GLY A 44 -11.87 17.74 4.87
C GLY A 44 -11.06 16.64 4.19
N ALA A 45 -9.76 16.88 4.00
CA ALA A 45 -8.85 15.96 3.31
C ALA A 45 -8.71 14.58 3.99
N GLY A 46 -8.91 14.49 5.31
CA GLY A 46 -8.90 13.20 6.00
C GLY A 46 -10.05 12.29 5.56
N ARG A 47 -11.22 12.86 5.22
CA ARG A 47 -12.34 12.10 4.64
C ARG A 47 -12.06 11.61 3.23
N ILE A 48 -11.31 12.38 2.44
CA ILE A 48 -10.88 11.95 1.11
C ILE A 48 -9.98 10.71 1.24
N LEU A 49 -8.98 10.75 2.12
CA LEU A 49 -8.11 9.59 2.39
C LEU A 49 -8.91 8.39 2.92
N ALA A 50 -9.86 8.61 3.83
CA ALA A 50 -10.73 7.55 4.34
C ALA A 50 -11.62 6.93 3.24
N ALA A 51 -12.17 7.72 2.32
CA ALA A 51 -12.93 7.21 1.19
C ALA A 51 -12.06 6.38 0.24
N ILE A 52 -10.85 6.85 -0.08
CA ILE A 52 -9.92 6.08 -0.90
C ILE A 52 -9.53 4.78 -0.20
N LEU A 53 -9.27 4.80 1.11
CA LEU A 53 -8.98 3.60 1.90
C LEU A 53 -10.13 2.58 1.88
N PHE A 54 -11.37 3.06 1.91
CA PHE A 54 -12.55 2.20 1.76
C PHE A 54 -12.58 1.52 0.38
N ILE A 55 -12.26 2.27 -0.68
CA ILE A 55 -12.16 1.74 -2.05
C ILE A 55 -11.02 0.72 -2.16
N ILE A 56 -9.87 0.96 -1.51
CA ILE A 56 -8.77 -0.01 -1.42
C ILE A 56 -9.27 -1.33 -0.82
N GLY A 57 -9.99 -1.28 0.31
CA GLY A 57 -10.54 -2.49 0.93
C GLY A 57 -11.48 -3.28 0.00
N ILE A 58 -12.31 -2.59 -0.80
CA ILE A 58 -13.16 -3.23 -1.81
C ILE A 58 -12.32 -3.83 -2.93
N GLY A 59 -11.37 -3.06 -3.48
CA GLY A 59 -10.49 -3.51 -4.57
C GLY A 59 -9.71 -4.75 -4.18
N SER A 60 -9.14 -4.75 -2.98
CA SER A 60 -8.38 -5.88 -2.45
C SER A 60 -9.25 -7.11 -2.21
N TRP A 61 -10.44 -6.96 -1.63
CA TRP A 61 -11.42 -8.05 -1.55
C TRP A 61 -11.69 -8.65 -2.93
N LEU A 62 -11.96 -7.81 -3.93
CA LEU A 62 -12.24 -8.28 -5.30
C LEU A 62 -11.05 -9.03 -5.89
N PHE A 63 -9.81 -8.60 -5.61
CA PHE A 63 -8.61 -9.30 -6.07
C PHE A 63 -8.44 -10.67 -5.43
N HIS A 64 -8.59 -10.78 -4.11
CA HIS A 64 -8.42 -12.07 -3.41
C HIS A 64 -9.57 -13.06 -3.67
N THR A 65 -10.71 -12.60 -4.20
CA THR A 65 -11.79 -13.53 -4.61
C THR A 65 -11.78 -13.85 -6.11
N HIS A 66 -11.48 -12.89 -6.99
CA HIS A 66 -11.54 -13.11 -8.45
C HIS A 66 -10.18 -13.42 -9.07
N ALA A 67 -9.09 -12.87 -8.51
CA ALA A 67 -7.72 -13.09 -8.95
C ALA A 67 -7.49 -12.87 -10.46
N THR A 68 -8.07 -11.80 -11.01
CA THR A 68 -7.94 -11.42 -12.44
C THR A 68 -7.21 -10.09 -12.63
N ALA A 69 -6.76 -9.83 -13.85
CA ALA A 69 -6.10 -8.56 -14.19
C ALA A 69 -6.95 -7.30 -13.90
N TRP A 70 -8.26 -7.34 -14.12
CA TRP A 70 -9.13 -6.21 -13.76
C TRP A 70 -9.22 -6.02 -12.24
N ALA A 71 -9.29 -7.12 -11.48
CA ALA A 71 -9.40 -7.07 -10.02
C ALA A 71 -8.09 -6.59 -9.37
N ALA A 72 -6.94 -7.03 -9.89
CA ALA A 72 -5.63 -6.51 -9.50
C ALA A 72 -5.49 -5.01 -9.77
N THR A 73 -6.09 -4.51 -10.87
CA THR A 73 -6.10 -3.07 -11.16
C THR A 73 -7.01 -2.31 -10.18
N ALA A 74 -8.17 -2.88 -9.85
CA ALA A 74 -9.09 -2.33 -8.85
C ALA A 74 -8.49 -2.29 -7.44
N ASP A 75 -7.56 -3.18 -7.11
CA ASP A 75 -6.79 -3.15 -5.86
C ASP A 75 -5.66 -2.12 -5.89
N THR A 76 -4.80 -2.17 -6.92
CA THR A 76 -3.54 -1.41 -6.95
C THR A 76 -3.68 0.07 -7.31
N VAL A 77 -4.63 0.44 -8.19
CA VAL A 77 -4.81 1.84 -8.61
C VAL A 77 -5.29 2.73 -7.46
N PRO A 78 -6.30 2.34 -6.65
CA PRO A 78 -6.69 3.10 -5.46
C PRO A 78 -5.54 3.29 -4.46
N ILE A 79 -4.65 2.30 -4.30
CA ILE A 79 -3.45 2.43 -3.45
C ILE A 79 -2.55 3.55 -3.98
N LEU A 80 -2.25 3.57 -5.28
CA LEU A 80 -1.45 4.64 -5.88
C LEU A 80 -2.11 6.02 -5.70
N ILE A 81 -3.43 6.12 -5.89
CA ILE A 81 -4.17 7.36 -5.66
C ILE A 81 -4.05 7.80 -4.21
N PHE A 82 -4.19 6.88 -3.24
CA PHE A 82 -4.02 7.19 -1.82
C PHE A 82 -2.62 7.74 -1.54
N VAL A 83 -1.59 7.11 -2.07
CA VAL A 83 -0.19 7.54 -1.93
C VAL A 83 0.01 8.95 -2.49
N LEU A 84 -0.44 9.21 -3.72
CA LEU A 84 -0.30 10.53 -4.35
C LEU A 84 -1.06 11.62 -3.59
N VAL A 85 -2.29 11.34 -3.15
CA VAL A 85 -3.08 12.28 -2.33
C VAL A 85 -2.40 12.52 -0.98
N TYR A 86 -1.89 11.48 -0.32
CA TYR A 86 -1.18 11.64 0.95
C TYR A 86 0.09 12.47 0.78
N ILE A 87 0.91 12.21 -0.24
CA ILE A 87 2.15 12.98 -0.49
C ILE A 87 1.80 14.44 -0.80
N PHE A 88 0.76 14.69 -1.61
CA PHE A 88 0.27 16.04 -1.87
C PHE A 88 -0.09 16.76 -0.55
N LEU A 89 -0.87 16.11 0.31
CA LEU A 89 -1.26 16.67 1.60
C LEU A 89 -0.06 16.85 2.54
N ALA A 90 0.88 15.92 2.57
CA ALA A 90 2.10 16.03 3.36
C ALA A 90 2.97 17.22 2.92
N ASN A 91 3.13 17.42 1.60
CA ASN A 91 3.82 18.58 1.04
C ASN A 91 3.12 19.90 1.39
N ARG A 92 1.79 19.95 1.24
CA ARG A 92 1.01 21.15 1.53
C ARG A 92 0.95 21.46 3.02
N ASP A 93 0.73 20.46 3.87
CA ASP A 93 0.37 20.66 5.28
C ASP A 93 1.59 20.59 6.20
N PHE A 94 2.53 19.68 5.94
CA PHE A 94 3.73 19.54 6.79
C PHE A 94 4.83 20.51 6.34
N TRP A 95 5.04 20.62 5.03
CA TRP A 95 6.07 21.48 4.44
C TRP A 95 5.58 22.87 4.05
N ARG A 96 4.26 23.11 4.06
CA ARG A 96 3.64 24.40 3.71
C ARG A 96 3.97 24.86 2.28
N TRP A 97 4.17 23.91 1.37
CA TRP A 97 4.39 24.22 -0.03
C TRP A 97 3.12 24.78 -0.68
N PRO A 98 3.25 25.71 -1.65
CA PRO A 98 2.11 26.14 -2.45
C PRO A 98 1.53 24.94 -3.22
N VAL A 99 0.21 24.96 -3.45
CA VAL A 99 -0.57 23.84 -3.98
C VAL A 99 0.04 23.22 -5.25
N TRP A 100 0.53 24.04 -6.18
CA TRP A 100 1.12 23.54 -7.42
C TRP A 100 2.44 22.79 -7.18
N ILE A 101 3.30 23.26 -6.26
CA ILE A 101 4.54 22.54 -5.89
C ILE A 101 4.20 21.25 -5.16
N ALA A 102 3.23 21.28 -4.25
CA ALA A 102 2.77 20.08 -3.57
C ALA A 102 2.26 19.02 -4.57
N GLY A 103 1.55 19.45 -5.61
CA GLY A 103 1.08 18.60 -6.71
C GLY A 103 2.23 18.03 -7.54
N LEU A 104 3.19 18.85 -7.94
CA LEU A 104 4.38 18.39 -8.65
C LEU A 104 5.20 17.39 -7.81
N GLY A 105 5.37 17.66 -6.52
CA GLY A 105 6.07 16.76 -5.60
C GLY A 105 5.35 15.42 -5.42
N ALA A 106 4.02 15.41 -5.42
CA ALA A 106 3.25 14.17 -5.42
C ALA A 106 3.44 13.40 -6.72
N LEU A 107 3.32 14.06 -7.88
CA LEU A 107 3.53 13.41 -9.18
C LEU A 107 4.96 12.89 -9.37
N ALA A 108 5.96 13.56 -8.79
CA ALA A 108 7.35 13.13 -8.80
C ALA A 108 7.58 11.78 -8.07
N TYR A 109 6.64 11.33 -7.25
CA TYR A 109 6.69 9.99 -6.66
C TYR A 109 6.69 8.89 -7.72
N VAL A 110 5.99 9.07 -8.85
CA VAL A 110 5.91 8.06 -9.92
C VAL A 110 7.28 7.77 -10.54
N PRO A 111 8.02 8.77 -11.09
CA PRO A 111 9.37 8.52 -11.60
C PRO A 111 10.36 8.13 -10.48
N PHE A 112 10.19 8.63 -9.26
CA PHE A 112 11.00 8.19 -8.11
C PHE A 112 10.84 6.68 -7.84
N SER A 113 9.59 6.20 -7.78
CA SER A 113 9.28 4.78 -7.58
C SER A 113 9.77 3.94 -8.75
N ALA A 114 9.58 4.41 -10.00
CA ALA A 114 10.06 3.73 -11.20
C ALA A 114 11.59 3.61 -11.23
N ALA A 115 12.33 4.60 -10.73
CA ALA A 115 13.78 4.57 -10.67
C ALA A 115 14.31 3.60 -9.59
N LEU A 116 13.61 3.47 -8.46
CA LEU A 116 14.00 2.57 -7.37
C LEU A 116 13.53 1.13 -7.56
N MET A 117 12.48 0.90 -8.35
CA MET A 117 11.94 -0.44 -8.57
C MET A 117 13.00 -1.44 -9.10
N PRO A 118 13.86 -1.13 -10.09
CA PRO A 118 14.93 -2.04 -10.50
C PRO A 118 15.97 -2.30 -9.42
N VAL A 119 16.23 -1.32 -8.54
CA VAL A 119 17.19 -1.47 -7.43
C VAL A 119 16.67 -2.50 -6.44
N PHE A 120 15.41 -2.38 -6.01
CA PHE A 120 14.77 -3.38 -5.16
C PHE A 120 14.59 -4.72 -5.89
N GLY A 121 14.20 -4.69 -7.16
CA GLY A 121 14.03 -5.88 -8.00
C GLY A 121 15.31 -6.70 -8.21
N SER A 122 16.49 -6.11 -8.00
CA SER A 122 17.77 -6.81 -8.13
C SER A 122 18.07 -7.78 -6.97
N LEU A 123 17.30 -7.70 -5.88
CA LEU A 123 17.48 -8.51 -4.68
C LEU A 123 16.29 -9.45 -4.48
N PRO A 124 16.49 -10.78 -4.39
CA PRO A 124 15.39 -11.76 -4.35
C PRO A 124 14.33 -11.48 -3.29
N PHE A 125 14.75 -11.06 -2.09
CA PHE A 125 13.83 -10.74 -1.00
C PHE A 125 12.89 -9.56 -1.33
N PHE A 126 13.35 -8.57 -2.10
CA PHE A 126 12.60 -7.35 -2.37
C PHE A 126 11.80 -7.42 -3.69
N GLU A 127 12.08 -8.39 -4.55
CA GLU A 127 11.56 -8.47 -5.92
C GLU A 127 10.01 -8.42 -5.99
N LYS A 128 9.34 -9.31 -5.24
CA LYS A 128 7.86 -9.42 -5.20
C LYS A 128 7.15 -8.14 -4.78
N SER A 129 7.82 -7.31 -3.98
CA SER A 129 7.31 -6.06 -3.41
C SER A 129 8.07 -4.83 -3.92
N SER A 130 8.86 -4.98 -5.00
CA SER A 130 9.82 -3.96 -5.47
C SER A 130 9.16 -2.63 -5.81
N PHE A 131 7.91 -2.65 -6.27
CA PHE A 131 7.10 -1.46 -6.53
C PHE A 131 6.66 -0.72 -5.26
N TYR A 132 6.57 -1.39 -4.11
CA TYR A 132 6.07 -0.81 -2.85
C TYR A 132 7.19 -0.30 -1.94
N TRP A 133 8.39 -0.89 -1.99
CA TRP A 133 9.54 -0.50 -1.16
C TRP A 133 10.02 0.96 -1.27
N PRO A 134 9.82 1.68 -2.40
CA PRO A 134 10.11 3.11 -2.47
C PRO A 134 9.29 3.96 -1.48
N LEU A 135 8.07 3.54 -1.13
CA LEU A 135 7.18 4.29 -0.24
C LEU A 135 7.72 4.43 1.20
N PRO A 136 8.07 3.35 1.93
CA PRO A 136 8.61 3.48 3.28
C PRO A 136 9.92 4.28 3.31
N VAL A 137 10.76 4.19 2.27
CA VAL A 137 11.97 5.03 2.14
C VAL A 137 11.59 6.51 2.18
N LEU A 138 10.60 6.92 1.40
CA LEU A 138 10.12 8.30 1.38
C LEU A 138 9.52 8.72 2.74
N ILE A 139 8.73 7.85 3.38
CA ILE A 139 8.11 8.15 4.68
C ILE A 139 9.18 8.31 5.77
N PHE A 140 10.19 7.43 5.81
CA PHE A 140 11.33 7.56 6.73
C PHE A 140 12.13 8.83 6.48
N LEU A 141 12.33 9.21 5.21
CA LEU A 141 12.98 10.47 4.87
C LEU A 141 12.18 11.66 5.41
N TYR A 142 10.85 11.67 5.25
CA TYR A 142 9.99 12.72 5.81
C TYR A 142 10.06 12.75 7.33
N ALA A 143 10.01 11.58 7.98
CA ALA A 143 10.16 11.47 9.43
C ALA A 143 11.49 12.04 9.91
N LEU A 144 12.61 11.68 9.25
CA LEU A 144 13.93 12.19 9.59
C LEU A 144 14.02 13.71 9.43
N LEU A 145 13.57 14.25 8.30
CA LEU A 145 13.67 15.68 7.99
C LEU A 145 12.73 16.54 8.86
N LEU A 146 11.58 15.99 9.28
CA LEU A 146 10.62 16.66 10.17
C LEU A 146 10.92 16.46 11.66
N SER A 147 11.84 15.56 12.02
CA SER A 147 12.13 15.15 13.40
C SER A 147 12.38 16.31 14.37
N ARG A 148 13.10 17.36 13.93
CA ARG A 148 13.40 18.54 14.74
C ARG A 148 12.29 19.59 14.75
N ARG A 149 11.43 19.62 13.71
CA ARG A 149 10.38 20.64 13.56
C ARG A 149 9.05 20.21 14.18
N ILE A 150 8.65 18.96 13.95
CA ILE A 150 7.35 18.41 14.36
C ILE A 150 7.57 16.97 14.87
N PRO A 151 8.22 16.78 16.03
CA PRO A 151 8.72 15.48 16.48
C PRO A 151 7.61 14.42 16.66
N VAL A 152 6.41 14.82 17.11
CA VAL A 152 5.29 13.89 17.28
C VAL A 152 4.81 13.34 15.93
N LEU A 153 4.70 14.19 14.92
CA LEU A 153 4.34 13.79 13.56
C LEU A 153 5.42 12.89 12.96
N ALA A 154 6.69 13.30 13.06
CA ALA A 154 7.82 12.53 12.57
C ALA A 154 7.86 11.12 13.17
N ARG A 155 7.65 11.00 14.50
CA ARG A 155 7.56 9.69 15.17
C ARG A 155 6.40 8.86 14.63
N ASN A 156 5.22 9.45 14.44
CA ASN A 156 4.07 8.72 13.92
C ASN A 156 4.27 8.27 12.45
N LEU A 157 4.94 9.08 11.63
CA LEU A 157 5.36 8.68 10.28
C LEU A 157 6.34 7.50 10.32
N ALA A 158 7.35 7.54 11.19
CA ALA A 158 8.30 6.46 11.34
C ALA A 158 7.63 5.15 11.84
N ILE A 159 6.68 5.24 12.77
CA ILE A 159 5.88 4.09 13.22
C ILE A 159 5.07 3.52 12.04
N GLY A 160 4.38 4.36 11.27
CA GLY A 160 3.62 3.93 10.10
C GLY A 160 4.51 3.26 9.04
N ALA A 161 5.69 3.82 8.77
CA ALA A 161 6.66 3.23 7.86
C ALA A 161 7.21 1.90 8.36
N ALA A 162 7.47 1.77 9.67
CA ALA A 162 7.92 0.51 10.26
C ALA A 162 6.85 -0.59 10.14
N ILE A 163 5.57 -0.27 10.40
CA ILE A 163 4.46 -1.21 10.20
C ILE A 163 4.36 -1.63 8.73
N LEU A 164 4.50 -0.67 7.80
CA LEU A 164 4.53 -0.98 6.37
C LEU A 164 5.70 -1.91 6.01
N CYS A 165 6.89 -1.69 6.55
CA CYS A 165 8.03 -2.59 6.33
C CYS A 165 7.77 -4.01 6.85
N VAL A 166 7.06 -4.16 7.99
CA VAL A 166 6.65 -5.48 8.50
C VAL A 166 5.71 -6.18 7.53
N SER A 167 4.68 -5.46 7.03
CA SER A 167 3.75 -6.02 6.04
C SER A 167 4.46 -6.39 4.72
N LEU A 168 5.34 -5.52 4.19
CA LEU A 168 6.11 -5.83 2.98
C LEU A 168 7.06 -7.01 3.18
N THR A 169 7.63 -7.15 4.37
CA THR A 169 8.45 -8.32 4.73
C THR A 169 7.60 -9.59 4.74
N ALA A 170 6.41 -9.54 5.33
CA ALA A 170 5.48 -10.67 5.35
C ALA A 170 5.06 -11.08 3.93
N ARG A 171 4.76 -10.12 3.05
CA ARG A 171 4.51 -10.39 1.62
C ARG A 171 5.71 -10.98 0.90
N SER A 172 6.93 -10.49 1.18
CA SER A 172 8.16 -10.99 0.56
C SER A 172 8.52 -12.41 1.01
N LEU A 173 8.20 -12.78 2.25
CA LEU A 173 8.45 -14.13 2.79
C LEU A 173 7.38 -15.15 2.39
N ASP A 174 6.25 -14.71 1.83
CA ASP A 174 5.08 -15.54 1.54
C ASP A 174 5.47 -16.82 0.77
N ASP A 175 6.09 -16.67 -0.40
CA ASP A 175 6.48 -17.81 -1.26
C ASP A 175 7.56 -18.70 -0.60
N THR A 176 8.41 -18.11 0.24
CA THR A 176 9.46 -18.85 0.94
C THR A 176 8.88 -19.72 2.06
N LEU A 177 7.82 -19.25 2.70
CA LEU A 177 7.16 -19.93 3.83
C LEU A 177 6.05 -20.89 3.38
N CYS A 178 5.61 -20.80 2.12
CA CYS A 178 4.52 -21.58 1.51
C CYS A 178 4.48 -23.06 1.90
N THR A 179 5.62 -23.74 1.87
CA THR A 179 5.72 -25.19 2.09
C THR A 179 5.47 -25.58 3.54
N ALA A 180 5.85 -24.73 4.49
CA ALA A 180 5.68 -24.95 5.92
C ALA A 180 4.41 -24.30 6.47
N PHE A 181 3.94 -23.22 5.83
CA PHE A 181 2.76 -22.45 6.21
C PHE A 181 1.91 -22.11 4.98
N PRO A 182 1.02 -23.02 4.55
CA PRO A 182 0.26 -22.87 3.29
C PRO A 182 -0.71 -21.67 3.25
N VAL A 183 -1.13 -21.18 4.42
CA VAL A 183 -1.93 -19.94 4.52
C VAL A 183 -1.10 -18.72 4.09
N GLY A 184 0.22 -18.82 4.09
CA GLY A 184 1.12 -17.73 3.75
C GLY A 184 1.19 -16.65 4.82
N SER A 185 2.04 -15.66 4.59
CA SER A 185 2.22 -14.50 5.46
C SER A 185 1.71 -13.20 4.84
N HIS A 186 1.22 -13.25 3.60
CA HIS A 186 0.76 -12.06 2.87
C HIS A 186 -0.36 -11.28 3.57
N TRP A 187 -1.24 -11.94 4.33
CA TRP A 187 -2.41 -11.32 4.97
C TRP A 187 -2.08 -10.27 6.04
N LEU A 188 -0.81 -10.12 6.44
CA LEU A 188 -0.30 -9.15 7.43
C LEU A 188 0.10 -7.80 6.79
#